data_AF-A0A381WHF5-F1
#
_entry.id   AF-A0A381WHF5-F1
#
_cell.length_a   1.000
_cell.length_b   1.000
_cell.length_c   1.000
_cell.angle_alpha   90.00
_cell.angle_beta   90.00
_cell.angle_gamma   90.00
#
_symmetry.space_group_name_H-M   'P 1'
#
loop_
_entity.id
_entity.type
_entity.pdbx_description
1 polymer ?
#
loop_
_entity_poly.entity_id
_entity_poly.type
_entity_poly.pdbx_seq_one_letter_code
_entity_poly.pdbx_strand_id
1 'polypeptide(L)' 'MIIGIKPDRIEEYKKYHANPWPEIEECISKSNIRNFSIYIYKTTLFGYFEY' A
#
# COMPACT_ATOMS: atom_id res chain seq x y z
N MET A 1 4.32 -8.33 3.41
CA MET A 1 5.24 -7.70 2.43
C MET A 1 6.03 -6.60 3.12
N ILE A 2 7.34 -6.46 2.83
CA ILE A 2 8.18 -5.36 3.34
C ILE A 2 8.89 -4.70 2.17
N ILE A 3 8.81 -3.37 2.06
CA ILE A 3 9.42 -2.59 0.98
C ILE A 3 10.15 -1.38 1.57
N GLY A 4 11.35 -1.08 1.07
CA GLY A 4 12.06 0.16 1.39
C GLY A 4 11.66 1.28 0.44
N ILE A 5 11.33 2.46 0.98
CA ILE A 5 11.05 3.66 0.21
C ILE A 5 12.10 4.74 0.47
N LYS A 6 12.47 5.50 -0.57
CA LYS A 6 13.34 6.67 -0.41
C LYS A 6 12.65 7.71 0.49
N PRO A 7 13.35 8.30 1.48
CA PRO A 7 12.74 9.22 2.44
C PRO A 7 12.07 10.43 1.77
N ASP A 8 12.67 10.92 0.69
CA ASP A 8 12.17 12.02 -0.14
C ASP A 8 10.81 11.74 -0.83
N ARG A 9 10.42 10.46 -0.94
CA ARG A 9 9.22 10.01 -1.66
C ARG A 9 8.10 9.53 -0.75
N ILE A 10 8.27 9.59 0.58
CA ILE A 10 7.26 9.13 1.54
C ILE A 10 5.98 9.97 1.44
N GLU A 11 6.11 11.29 1.27
CA GLU A 11 4.96 12.19 1.21
C GLU A 11 4.11 11.95 -0.04
N GLU A 12 4.77 11.86 -1.20
CA GLU A 12 4.12 11.48 -2.46
C GLU A 12 3.48 10.10 -2.37
N TYR A 13 4.16 9.12 -1.77
CA TYR A 13 3.60 7.78 -1.58
C TYR A 13 2.31 7.80 -0.77
N LYS A 14 2.27 8.56 0.34
CA LYS A 14 1.06 8.74 1.15
C LYS A 14 -0.05 9.40 0.34
N LYS A 15 0.27 10.40 -0.49
CA LYS A 15 -0.72 11.09 -1.34
C LYS A 15 -1.37 10.14 -2.34
N TYR A 16 -0.58 9.30 -3.01
CA TYR A 16 -1.12 8.28 -3.94
C TYR A 16 -1.94 7.20 -3.20
N HIS A 17 -1.53 6.81 -1.99
CA HIS A 17 -2.27 5.81 -1.20
C HIS A 17 -3.49 6.35 -0.46
N ALA A 18 -3.62 7.67 -0.31
CA ALA A 18 -4.81 8.29 0.29
C ALA A 18 -6.02 8.24 -0.67
N ASN A 19 -5.78 8.23 -1.98
CA ASN A 19 -6.81 8.13 -2.99
C ASN A 19 -6.42 7.09 -4.05
N PRO A 20 -6.43 5.79 -3.69
CA PRO A 20 -6.08 4.73 -4.62
C PRO A 20 -7.03 4.75 -5.82
N TRP A 21 -6.53 4.31 -6.98
CA TRP A 21 -7.38 4.17 -8.16
C TRP A 21 -8.38 3.02 -7.96
N PRO A 22 -9.65 3.19 -8.39
CA PRO A 22 -10.68 2.18 -8.21
C PRO A 22 -10.35 0.86 -8.92
N GLU A 23 -9.60 0.92 -10.02
CA GLU A 23 -9.12 -0.27 -10.75
C GLU A 23 -8.19 -1.15 -9.89
N ILE A 24 -7.42 -0.54 -8.98
CA ILE A 24 -6.53 -1.26 -8.07
C ILE A 24 -7.35 -1.99 -7.01
N GLU A 25 -8.35 -1.33 -6.42
CA GLU A 25 -9.26 -1.99 -5.45
C GLU A 25 -10.02 -3.15 -6.08
N GLU A 26 -10.50 -2.99 -7.32
CA GLU A 26 -11.17 -4.06 -8.04
C GLU A 26 -10.22 -5.24 -8.31
N CYS A 27 -8.97 -4.97 -8.69
CA CYS A 27 -7.96 -6.02 -8.86
C CYS A 27 -7.67 -6.76 -7.56
N ILE A 28 -7.49 -6.05 -6.44
CA ILE A 28 -7.25 -6.64 -5.12
C ILE A 28 -8.43 -7.56 -4.73
N SER A 29 -9.66 -7.08 -4.92
CA SER A 29 -10.88 -7.85 -4.66
C SER A 29 -10.97 -9.10 -5.54
N LYS A 30 -10.68 -8.97 -6.84
CA LYS A 30 -10.64 -10.09 -7.81
C LYS A 30 -9.58 -11.12 -7.45
N SER A 31 -8.45 -10.70 -6.90
CA SER A 31 -7.41 -11.60 -6.42
C SER A 31 -7.73 -12.24 -5.06
N ASN A 32 -8.96 -12.14 -4.55
CA ASN A 32 -9.38 -12.68 -3.25
C ASN A 32 -8.55 -12.16 -2.05
N ILE A 33 -7.84 -11.05 -2.23
CA ILE A 33 -7.05 -10.41 -1.18
C ILE A 33 -8.01 -9.59 -0.30
N ARG A 34 -7.95 -9.81 1.01
CA ARG A 34 -8.76 -9.12 2.02
C ARG A 34 -7.85 -8.44 3.04
N ASN A 35 -8.40 -7.44 3.74
CA ASN A 35 -7.71 -6.72 4.82
C ASN A 35 -6.33 -6.16 4.42
N PHE A 36 -6.19 -5.65 3.18
CA PHE A 36 -4.93 -5.07 2.71
C PHE A 36 -4.66 -3.72 3.39
N SER A 37 -3.68 -3.72 4.29
CA SER A 37 -3.24 -2.54 5.06
C SER A 37 -1.76 -2.29 4.83
N ILE A 38 -1.37 -1.03 4.61
CA ILE A 38 0.03 -0.63 4.46
C ILE A 38 0.43 0.29 5.61
N TYR A 39 1.44 -0.11 6.37
CA TYR A 39 2.02 0.66 7.46
C TYR A 39 3.38 1.22 7.06
N ILE A 40 3.71 2.42 7.53
CA ILE A 40 4.98 3.08 7.21
C ILE A 40 5.73 3.36 8.52
N TYR A 41 6.96 2.88 8.63
CA TYR A 41 7.86 3.18 9.73
C TYR A 41 9.19 3.72 9.21
N LYS A 42 9.45 5.01 9.45
CA LYS A 42 10.60 5.76 8.90
C LYS A 42 10.64 5.64 7.37
N THR A 43 11.46 4.76 6.83
CA THR A 43 11.64 4.52 5.38
C THR A 43 11.19 3.13 4.94
N THR A 44 10.51 2.39 5.83
CA THR A 44 10.10 1.00 5.59
C THR A 44 8.58 0.90 5.56
N LEU A 45 8.08 0.28 4.51
CA LEU A 45 6.68 -0.03 4.28
C LEU A 45 6.41 -1.48 4.67
N PHE A 46 5.33 -1.71 5.39
CA PHE A 46 4.84 -3.03 5.79
C PHE A 46 3.44 -3.21 5.21
N GLY A 47 3.34 -4.03 4.18
CA GLY A 47 2.05 -4.46 3.64
C GLY A 47 1.57 -5.72 4.35
N TYR A 48 0.39 -5.64 4.97
CA TYR A 48 -0.36 -6.77 5.51
C TYR A 48 -1.56 -7.03 4.60
N PHE A 49 -1.82 -8.29 4.27
CA PHE A 49 -3.05 -8.73 3.63
C PHE A 49 -3.32 -10.18 4.01
N GLU A 50 -4.58 -10.58 3.86
CA GLU A 50 -5.05 -11.95 4.02
C GLU A 50 -5.52 -12.47 2.66
N TYR A 51 -5.22 -13.72 2.34
CA TYR A 51 -5.61 -14.40 1.10
C TYR A 51 -6.16 -15.79 1.43
#